data_AF-A0A7C9RWZ7-F1
#
_entry.id   AF-A0A7C9RWZ7-F1
#
_cell.length_a   1.000
_cell.length_b   1.000
_cell.length_c   1.000
_cell.angle_alpha   90.00
_cell.angle_beta   90.00
_cell.angle_gamma   90.00
#
_symmetry.space_group_name_H-M   'P 1'
#
loop_
_entity.id
_entity.type
_entity.pdbx_description
1 polymer ?
#
loop_
_entity_poly.entity_id
_entity_poly.type
_entity_poly.pdbx_seq_one_letter_code
_entity_poly.pdbx_strand_id
1 'polypeptide(L)'
;MVFAWAAVALSMTVGVGTGGLFALWLATRRQRSAEQTLVLQREVSTTTVVDSAERRITEQCSKAIEQLGHEKAAVRLGAIYSLERLAQEHVGHRQTVVDVFCSYLRLPFEPPEPDLPAGPDNAKIRAELEVRRTIQAMFWEHLGDPDQRAVEPKRWADMDLNLSRTTLVNPMLRSLAVRSLNWENGVVHGNADLSRLRVTDFAQVGRVLFHGEVSFATSRGLRHLRDHE
;
A
#
# COMPACT_ATOMS: atom_id res chain seq x y z
N MET A 1 69.93 -73.80 -10.92
CA MET A 1 68.54 -73.34 -10.66
C MET A 1 68.48 -71.81 -10.75
N VAL A 2 68.52 -71.24 -11.96
CA VAL A 2 68.51 -69.77 -12.19
C VAL A 2 67.55 -69.41 -13.33
N PHE A 3 66.36 -70.02 -13.36
CA PHE A 3 65.39 -69.77 -14.46
C PHE A 3 63.97 -69.44 -13.98
N ALA A 4 63.76 -68.97 -12.75
CA ALA A 4 62.41 -68.80 -12.19
C ALA A 4 62.07 -67.39 -11.66
N TRP A 5 62.70 -66.33 -12.15
CA TRP A 5 62.37 -64.95 -11.71
C TRP A 5 61.96 -63.96 -12.81
N ALA A 6 62.01 -64.34 -14.10
CA ALA A 6 61.80 -63.40 -15.21
C ALA A 6 60.34 -63.31 -15.73
N ALA A 7 59.34 -63.87 -15.05
CA ALA A 7 57.97 -63.97 -15.58
C ALA A 7 56.92 -63.04 -14.92
N VAL A 8 57.25 -62.29 -13.87
CA VAL A 8 56.25 -61.48 -13.13
C VAL A 8 56.31 -59.97 -13.45
N ALA A 9 57.35 -59.51 -14.16
CA ALA A 9 57.63 -58.07 -14.26
C ALA A 9 56.94 -57.32 -15.42
N LEU A 10 55.91 -57.87 -16.09
CA LEU A 10 55.36 -57.23 -17.30
C LEU A 10 53.83 -57.10 -17.37
N SER A 11 53.16 -56.86 -16.24
CA SER A 11 51.70 -56.62 -16.21
C SER A 11 51.25 -55.38 -15.44
N MET A 12 52.17 -54.51 -14.97
CA MET A 12 51.82 -53.47 -13.98
C MET A 12 52.03 -52.00 -14.39
N THR A 13 52.00 -51.65 -15.68
CA THR A 13 52.18 -50.24 -16.11
C THR A 13 51.19 -49.76 -17.18
N VAL A 14 49.92 -50.21 -17.11
CA VAL A 14 48.82 -49.56 -17.87
C VAL A 14 47.69 -49.04 -16.94
N GLY A 15 47.66 -49.43 -15.66
CA GLY A 15 46.58 -49.04 -14.74
C GLY A 15 46.63 -47.61 -14.19
N VAL A 16 47.78 -46.92 -14.28
CA VAL A 16 47.97 -45.62 -13.60
C VAL A 16 47.50 -44.43 -14.45
N GLY A 17 47.70 -44.48 -15.77
CA GLY A 17 47.28 -43.38 -16.68
C GLY A 17 45.77 -43.28 -16.86
N THR A 18 45.08 -44.43 -16.87
CA THR A 18 43.62 -44.49 -17.03
C THR A 18 42.89 -44.05 -15.77
N GLY A 19 43.39 -44.38 -14.58
CA GLY A 19 42.82 -43.93 -13.30
C GLY A 19 42.83 -42.41 -13.14
N GLY A 20 43.93 -41.74 -13.53
CA GLY A 20 44.05 -40.28 -13.47
C GLY A 20 43.11 -39.55 -14.44
N LEU A 21 43.03 -40.02 -15.69
CA LEU A 21 42.09 -39.47 -16.69
C LEU A 21 40.63 -39.70 -16.28
N PHE A 22 40.33 -40.86 -15.70
CA PHE A 22 38.99 -41.18 -15.19
C PHE A 22 38.61 -40.32 -14.00
N ALA A 23 39.55 -40.06 -13.08
CA ALA A 23 39.35 -39.14 -11.95
C ALA A 23 39.12 -37.70 -12.42
N LEU A 24 39.90 -37.22 -13.40
CA LEU A 24 39.72 -35.89 -14.00
C LEU A 24 38.37 -35.76 -14.72
N TRP A 25 37.96 -36.81 -15.44
CA TRP A 25 36.66 -36.87 -16.10
C TRP A 25 35.49 -36.84 -15.09
N LEU A 26 35.59 -37.59 -13.99
CA LEU A 26 34.61 -37.55 -12.91
C LEU A 26 34.56 -36.18 -12.22
N ALA A 27 35.72 -35.56 -12.00
CA ALA A 27 35.82 -34.23 -11.40
C ALA A 27 35.18 -33.16 -12.30
N THR A 28 35.47 -33.16 -13.61
CA THR A 28 34.85 -32.22 -14.57
C THR A 28 33.35 -32.46 -14.75
N ARG A 29 32.90 -33.73 -14.72
CA ARG A 29 31.47 -34.05 -14.73
C ARG A 29 30.76 -33.55 -13.47
N ARG A 30 31.37 -33.74 -12.29
CA ARG A 30 30.87 -33.22 -11.01
C ARG A 30 30.89 -31.69 -10.96
N GLN A 31 31.92 -31.07 -11.52
CA GLN A 31 32.04 -29.62 -11.59
C GLN A 31 30.95 -29.01 -12.47
N ARG A 32 30.70 -29.57 -13.67
CA ARG A 32 29.60 -29.11 -14.53
C ARG A 32 28.23 -29.26 -13.86
N SER A 33 28.01 -30.36 -13.12
CA SER A 33 26.76 -30.49 -12.34
C SER A 33 26.67 -29.44 -11.24
N ALA A 34 27.77 -29.15 -10.52
CA ALA A 34 27.77 -28.14 -9.45
C ALA A 34 27.57 -26.71 -10.00
N GLU A 35 28.17 -26.38 -11.14
CA GLU A 35 27.99 -25.11 -11.83
C GLU A 35 26.52 -24.90 -12.27
N GLN A 36 25.87 -25.94 -12.79
CA GLN A 36 24.44 -25.90 -13.12
C GLN A 36 23.56 -25.69 -11.88
N THR A 37 23.86 -26.36 -10.77
CA THR A 37 23.12 -26.16 -9.51
C THR A 37 23.28 -24.75 -8.98
N LEU A 38 24.47 -24.15 -9.11
CA LEU A 38 24.73 -22.77 -8.66
C LEU A 38 23.95 -21.74 -9.48
N VAL A 39 23.84 -21.92 -10.80
CA VAL A 39 23.05 -21.03 -11.67
C VAL A 39 21.56 -21.13 -11.33
N LEU A 40 21.02 -22.35 -11.26
CA LEU A 40 19.62 -22.57 -10.86
C LEU A 40 19.36 -22.04 -9.44
N GLN A 41 20.28 -22.27 -8.50
CA GLN A 41 20.18 -21.76 -7.14
C GLN A 41 20.18 -20.23 -7.12
N ARG A 42 20.95 -19.56 -7.98
CA ARG A 42 20.95 -18.09 -8.09
C ARG A 42 19.61 -17.57 -8.62
N GLU A 43 19.06 -18.18 -9.66
CA GLU A 43 17.75 -17.82 -10.24
C GLU A 43 16.59 -18.07 -9.25
N VAL A 44 16.61 -19.21 -8.56
CA VAL A 44 15.64 -19.51 -7.49
C VAL A 44 15.82 -18.54 -6.32
N SER A 45 17.06 -18.20 -5.93
CA SER A 45 17.30 -17.23 -4.85
C SER A 45 16.76 -15.84 -5.18
N THR A 46 16.93 -15.36 -6.42
CA THR A 46 16.38 -14.04 -6.80
C THR A 46 14.87 -14.04 -6.81
N THR A 47 14.25 -15.10 -7.35
CA THR A 47 12.78 -15.22 -7.41
C THR A 47 12.18 -15.33 -6.01
N THR A 48 12.76 -16.18 -5.16
CA THR A 48 12.31 -16.35 -3.77
C THR A 48 12.45 -15.09 -2.94
N VAL A 49 13.51 -14.28 -3.15
CA VAL A 49 13.69 -12.99 -2.45
C VAL A 49 12.59 -12.01 -2.85
N VAL A 50 12.29 -11.87 -4.15
CA VAL A 50 11.20 -11.00 -4.64
C VAL A 50 9.86 -11.46 -4.06
N ASP A 51 9.54 -12.74 -4.18
CA ASP A 51 8.29 -13.31 -3.63
C ASP A 51 8.18 -13.09 -2.12
N SER A 52 9.27 -13.23 -1.38
CA SER A 52 9.29 -13.02 0.07
C SER A 52 9.08 -11.55 0.46
N ALA A 53 9.61 -10.61 -0.34
CA ALA A 53 9.42 -9.18 -0.11
C ALA A 53 7.96 -8.78 -0.33
N GLU A 54 7.34 -9.24 -1.42
CA GLU A 54 5.92 -8.98 -1.70
C GLU A 54 4.98 -9.58 -0.64
N ARG A 55 5.26 -10.81 -0.20
CA ARG A 55 4.52 -11.43 0.91
C ARG A 55 4.64 -10.63 2.19
N ARG A 56 5.85 -10.16 2.54
CA ARG A 56 6.08 -9.34 3.73
C ARG A 56 5.31 -8.02 3.68
N ILE A 57 5.25 -7.35 2.53
CA ILE A 57 4.48 -6.11 2.35
C ILE A 57 2.98 -6.40 2.54
N THR A 58 2.49 -7.49 1.95
CA THR A 58 1.09 -7.90 2.08
C THR A 58 0.72 -8.22 3.52
N GLU A 59 1.58 -8.94 4.25
CA GLU A 59 1.39 -9.24 5.67
C GLU A 59 1.39 -7.96 6.53
N GLN A 60 2.30 -7.02 6.26
CA GLN A 60 2.33 -5.73 6.95
C GLN A 60 1.08 -4.90 6.69
N CYS A 61 0.60 -4.88 5.44
CA CYS A 61 -0.65 -4.22 5.07
C CYS A 61 -1.84 -4.86 5.80
N SER A 62 -1.95 -6.19 5.77
CA SER A 62 -3.02 -6.93 6.45
C SER A 62 -3.02 -6.66 7.95
N LYS A 63 -1.84 -6.64 8.58
CA LYS A 63 -1.70 -6.33 10.01
C LYS A 63 -2.13 -4.90 10.34
N ALA A 64 -1.76 -3.93 9.51
CA ALA A 64 -2.18 -2.55 9.70
C ALA A 64 -3.70 -2.40 9.52
N ILE A 65 -4.30 -3.07 8.54
CA ILE A 65 -5.76 -3.11 8.35
C ILE A 65 -6.46 -3.74 9.57
N GLU A 66 -5.93 -4.84 10.13
CA GLU A 66 -6.46 -5.43 11.36
C GLU A 66 -6.41 -4.45 12.53
N GLN A 67 -5.27 -3.77 12.71
CA GLN A 67 -5.09 -2.75 13.75
C GLN A 67 -6.01 -1.54 13.58
N LEU A 68 -6.42 -1.22 12.35
CA LEU A 68 -7.39 -0.16 12.07
C LEU A 68 -8.79 -0.51 12.61
N GLY A 69 -9.11 -1.79 12.78
CA GLY A 69 -10.35 -2.27 13.42
C GLY A 69 -10.31 -2.30 14.95
N HIS A 70 -9.19 -1.93 15.58
CA HIS A 70 -9.00 -2.07 17.03
C HIS A 70 -9.84 -1.06 17.83
N GLU A 71 -10.36 -1.44 19.00
CA GLU A 71 -11.25 -0.59 19.82
C GLU A 71 -10.59 0.71 20.32
N LYS A 72 -9.29 0.66 20.60
CA LYS A 72 -8.49 1.84 21.03
C LYS A 72 -8.08 2.69 19.84
N ALA A 73 -8.50 3.96 19.83
CA ALA A 73 -8.15 4.94 18.79
C ALA A 73 -6.63 5.10 18.59
N ALA A 74 -5.82 5.04 19.66
CA ALA A 74 -4.36 5.12 19.54
C ALA A 74 -3.76 4.02 18.65
N VAL A 75 -4.31 2.80 18.69
CA VAL A 75 -3.86 1.69 17.82
C VAL A 75 -4.30 1.95 16.37
N ARG A 76 -5.53 2.45 16.17
CA ARG A 76 -6.03 2.83 14.85
C ARG A 76 -5.21 3.96 14.20
N LEU A 77 -4.81 4.96 14.98
CA LEU A 77 -3.90 6.01 14.52
C LEU A 77 -2.54 5.44 14.11
N GLY A 78 -1.96 4.54 14.91
CA GLY A 78 -0.73 3.84 14.55
C GLY A 78 -0.86 3.03 13.26
N ALA A 79 -2.02 2.40 13.02
CA ALA A 79 -2.33 1.71 11.78
C ALA A 79 -2.37 2.67 10.57
N ILE A 80 -3.01 3.83 10.71
CA ILE A 80 -3.07 4.85 9.63
C ILE A 80 -1.67 5.27 9.20
N TYR A 81 -0.79 5.62 10.14
CA TYR A 81 0.60 6.01 9.80
C TYR A 81 1.42 4.86 9.22
N SER A 82 1.13 3.62 9.64
CA SER A 82 1.77 2.43 9.05
C SER A 82 1.34 2.23 7.59
N LEU A 83 0.05 2.41 7.28
CA LEU A 83 -0.50 2.33 5.93
C LEU A 83 0.01 3.48 5.04
N GLU A 84 0.05 4.70 5.57
CA GLU A 84 0.62 5.87 4.87
C GLU A 84 2.07 5.60 4.44
N ARG A 85 2.91 5.16 5.39
CA ARG A 85 4.31 4.82 5.11
C ARG A 85 4.43 3.72 4.07
N LEU A 86 3.61 2.67 4.17
CA LEU A 86 3.58 1.58 3.19
C LEU A 86 3.22 2.08 1.79
N ALA A 87 2.21 2.94 1.65
CA ALA A 87 1.83 3.55 0.37
C ALA A 87 2.89 4.52 -0.17
N GLN A 88 3.65 5.16 0.72
CA GLN A 88 4.76 6.03 0.34
C GLN A 88 5.95 5.23 -0.22
N GLU A 89 6.28 4.09 0.41
CA GLU A 89 7.35 3.18 -0.01
C GLU A 89 6.96 2.35 -1.25
N HIS A 90 5.67 2.06 -1.43
CA HIS A 90 5.17 1.17 -2.48
C HIS A 90 4.03 1.79 -3.28
N VAL A 91 4.36 2.40 -4.43
CA VAL A 91 3.40 3.11 -5.31
C VAL A 91 2.18 2.24 -5.67
N GLY A 92 2.37 0.95 -5.92
CA GLY A 92 1.30 0.02 -6.27
C GLY A 92 0.23 -0.19 -5.19
N HIS A 93 0.50 0.20 -3.94
CA HIS A 93 -0.44 0.04 -2.82
C HIS A 93 -1.21 1.32 -2.47
N ARG A 94 -0.91 2.45 -3.12
CA ARG A 94 -1.53 3.76 -2.80
C ARG A 94 -3.04 3.72 -2.94
N GLN A 95 -3.55 3.17 -4.05
CA GLN A 95 -4.99 3.05 -4.25
C GLN A 95 -5.64 2.16 -3.18
N THR A 96 -5.03 1.02 -2.85
CA THR A 96 -5.51 0.12 -1.78
C THR A 96 -5.60 0.85 -0.44
N VAL A 97 -4.60 1.65 -0.09
CA VAL A 97 -4.61 2.44 1.15
C VAL A 97 -5.70 3.52 1.14
N VAL A 98 -5.88 4.23 0.01
CA VAL A 98 -6.98 5.18 -0.17
C VAL A 98 -8.34 4.49 -0.03
N ASP A 99 -8.51 3.29 -0.60
CA ASP A 99 -9.75 2.52 -0.53
C ASP A 99 -10.05 2.02 0.88
N VAL A 100 -9.03 1.60 1.64
CA VAL A 100 -9.14 1.24 3.06
C VAL A 100 -9.60 2.44 3.88
N PHE A 101 -8.97 3.60 3.68
CA PHE A 101 -9.34 4.85 4.35
C PHE A 101 -10.77 5.30 3.99
N CYS A 102 -11.15 5.24 2.72
CA CYS A 102 -12.52 5.50 2.28
C CYS A 102 -13.50 4.54 2.95
N SER A 103 -13.17 3.25 3.01
CA SER A 103 -14.01 2.24 3.66
C SER A 103 -14.17 2.48 5.15
N TYR A 104 -13.11 2.90 5.84
CA TYR A 104 -13.18 3.29 7.25
C TYR A 104 -14.11 4.50 7.46
N LEU A 105 -14.00 5.55 6.62
CA LEU A 105 -14.86 6.73 6.72
C LEU A 105 -16.35 6.42 6.46
N ARG A 106 -16.65 5.33 5.76
CA ARG A 106 -18.03 4.85 5.52
C ARG A 106 -18.63 4.08 6.68
N LEU A 107 -17.85 3.74 7.71
CA LEU A 107 -18.42 3.16 8.93
C LEU A 107 -19.40 4.16 9.56
N PRO A 108 -20.51 3.70 10.16
CA PRO A 108 -21.48 4.57 10.83
C PRO A 108 -20.80 5.48 11.86
N PHE A 109 -21.14 6.75 11.83
CA PHE A 109 -20.60 7.75 12.75
C PHE A 109 -21.59 8.89 12.93
N GLU A 110 -21.85 9.21 14.19
CA GLU A 110 -22.63 10.38 14.61
C GLU A 110 -21.67 11.38 15.27
N PRO A 111 -21.47 12.56 14.66
CA PRO A 111 -20.60 13.58 15.22
C PRO A 111 -21.07 14.05 16.60
N PRO A 112 -20.16 14.41 17.51
CA PRO A 112 -20.54 14.97 18.79
C PRO A 112 -21.13 16.38 18.58
N GLU A 113 -22.20 16.70 19.30
CA GLU A 113 -22.68 18.08 19.38
C GLU A 113 -21.61 18.97 20.04
N PRO A 114 -21.44 20.23 19.59
CA PRO A 114 -20.35 21.11 20.05
C PRO A 114 -20.31 21.30 21.56
N ASP A 115 -21.48 21.38 22.20
CA ASP A 115 -21.64 21.76 23.61
C ASP A 115 -21.79 20.55 24.56
N LEU A 116 -21.56 19.32 24.07
CA LEU A 116 -21.66 18.12 24.90
C LEU A 116 -20.57 18.11 25.99
N PRO A 117 -20.94 17.86 27.27
CA PRO A 117 -20.01 17.81 28.38
C PRO A 117 -18.96 16.69 28.21
N ALA A 118 -17.81 16.83 28.84
CA ALA A 118 -16.81 15.77 28.87
C ALA A 118 -17.37 14.55 29.64
N GLY A 119 -17.43 13.41 28.97
CA GLY A 119 -17.90 12.14 29.52
C GLY A 119 -17.32 10.97 28.72
N PRO A 120 -17.34 9.74 29.26
CA PRO A 120 -16.68 8.59 28.65
C PRO A 120 -17.18 8.26 27.24
N ASP A 121 -18.48 8.38 26.97
CA ASP A 121 -19.04 8.14 25.63
C ASP A 121 -18.65 9.26 24.65
N ASN A 122 -18.73 10.51 25.10
CA ASN A 122 -18.26 11.66 24.32
C ASN A 122 -16.76 11.59 24.04
N ALA A 123 -15.96 11.02 24.95
CA ALA A 123 -14.53 10.80 24.73
C ALA A 123 -14.28 9.77 23.62
N LYS A 124 -15.07 8.70 23.54
CA LYS A 124 -14.99 7.72 22.44
C LYS A 124 -15.36 8.34 21.10
N ILE A 125 -16.43 9.14 21.05
CA ILE A 125 -16.85 9.84 19.83
C ILE A 125 -15.78 10.84 19.38
N ARG A 126 -15.21 11.63 20.31
CA ARG A 126 -14.09 12.55 20.00
C ARG A 126 -12.84 11.80 19.53
N ALA A 127 -12.53 10.66 20.12
CA ALA A 127 -11.40 9.82 19.69
C ALA A 127 -11.63 9.24 18.28
N GLU A 128 -12.85 8.83 17.95
CA GLU A 128 -13.22 8.39 16.61
C GLU A 128 -13.16 9.52 15.59
N LEU A 129 -13.65 10.71 15.96
CA LEU A 129 -13.54 11.92 15.15
C LEU A 129 -12.08 12.24 14.81
N GLU A 130 -11.17 12.05 15.76
CA GLU A 130 -9.74 12.28 15.56
C GLU A 130 -9.13 11.32 14.53
N VAL A 131 -9.49 10.03 14.59
CA VAL A 131 -9.07 9.03 13.59
C VAL A 131 -9.55 9.43 12.20
N ARG A 132 -10.82 9.85 12.07
CA ARG A 132 -11.41 10.27 10.79
C ARG A 132 -10.80 11.55 10.25
N ARG A 133 -10.46 12.52 11.12
CA ARG A 133 -9.74 13.74 10.73
C ARG A 133 -8.31 13.43 10.28
N THR A 134 -7.65 12.47 10.93
CA THR A 134 -6.32 12.01 10.50
C THR A 134 -6.38 11.45 9.08
N ILE A 135 -7.39 10.62 8.77
CA ILE A 135 -7.59 10.12 7.40
C ILE A 135 -7.83 11.26 6.40
N GLN A 136 -8.67 12.24 6.74
CA GLN A 136 -8.91 13.40 5.89
C GLN A 136 -7.63 14.23 5.67
N ALA A 137 -6.78 14.34 6.71
CA ALA A 137 -5.47 14.97 6.60
C ALA A 137 -4.52 14.18 5.68
N MET A 138 -4.60 12.84 5.65
CA MET A 138 -3.84 12.03 4.69
C MET A 138 -4.27 12.31 3.24
N PHE A 139 -5.58 12.40 2.99
CA PHE A 139 -6.08 12.79 1.68
C PHE A 139 -5.62 14.20 1.31
N TRP A 140 -5.68 15.12 2.27
CA TRP A 140 -5.12 16.44 2.10
C TRP A 140 -3.66 16.39 1.70
N GLU A 141 -2.81 15.69 2.43
CA GLU A 141 -1.36 15.66 2.20
C GLU A 141 -1.00 15.04 0.84
N HIS A 142 -1.59 13.90 0.52
CA HIS A 142 -1.13 13.09 -0.61
C HIS A 142 -1.90 13.32 -1.90
N LEU A 143 -3.15 13.79 -1.85
CA LEU A 143 -4.00 14.01 -3.03
C LEU A 143 -4.02 15.47 -3.49
N GLY A 144 -3.08 16.30 -3.02
CA GLY A 144 -2.99 17.71 -3.40
C GLY A 144 -2.80 17.93 -4.90
N ASP A 145 -3.38 19.01 -5.43
CA ASP A 145 -3.20 19.46 -6.81
C ASP A 145 -1.78 20.05 -7.00
N PRO A 146 -0.94 19.49 -7.90
CA PRO A 146 0.44 19.94 -8.10
C PRO A 146 0.53 21.39 -8.59
N ASP A 147 -0.49 21.89 -9.28
CA ASP A 147 -0.50 23.27 -9.79
C ASP A 147 -0.80 24.30 -8.68
N GLN A 148 -1.32 23.82 -7.54
CA GLN A 148 -1.81 24.67 -6.46
C GLN A 148 -1.06 24.47 -5.14
N ARG A 149 -0.34 23.35 -4.99
CA ARG A 149 0.46 23.00 -3.83
C ARG A 149 1.82 22.47 -4.31
N ALA A 150 2.91 22.85 -3.66
CA ALA A 150 4.20 22.19 -3.88
C ALA A 150 4.15 20.77 -3.25
N VAL A 151 3.96 19.73 -4.07
CA VAL A 151 3.65 18.35 -3.58
C VAL A 151 4.75 17.30 -3.85
N GLU A 152 5.84 17.67 -4.53
CA GLU A 152 6.88 16.69 -4.87
C GLU A 152 7.87 16.55 -3.69
N PRO A 153 8.08 15.33 -3.12
CA PRO A 153 7.86 14.00 -3.73
C PRO A 153 6.77 13.09 -3.09
N LYS A 154 5.89 13.61 -2.21
CA LYS A 154 4.95 12.76 -1.44
C LYS A 154 3.58 12.53 -2.09
N ARG A 155 3.34 13.08 -3.29
CA ARG A 155 2.05 13.04 -3.96
C ARG A 155 1.65 11.63 -4.43
N TRP A 156 0.37 11.29 -4.27
CA TRP A 156 -0.28 10.11 -4.85
C TRP A 156 -1.18 10.56 -6.01
N ALA A 157 -0.62 10.54 -7.21
CA ALA A 157 -1.33 10.91 -8.45
C ALA A 157 -2.32 9.82 -8.88
N ASP A 158 -3.32 10.20 -9.68
CA ASP A 158 -4.23 9.29 -10.38
C ASP A 158 -5.10 8.38 -9.48
N MET A 159 -5.47 8.89 -8.31
CA MET A 159 -6.22 8.14 -7.31
C MET A 159 -7.74 8.29 -7.50
N ASP A 160 -8.47 7.20 -7.26
CA ASP A 160 -9.93 7.20 -7.18
C ASP A 160 -10.35 7.42 -5.73
N LEU A 161 -11.29 8.35 -5.52
CA LEU A 161 -11.77 8.70 -4.18
C LEU A 161 -13.26 8.36 -4.03
N ASN A 162 -13.57 7.37 -3.20
CA ASN A 162 -14.95 6.93 -2.96
C ASN A 162 -15.46 7.35 -1.56
N LEU A 163 -16.07 8.53 -1.50
CA LEU A 163 -16.70 9.09 -0.31
C LEU A 163 -18.21 8.78 -0.23
N SER A 164 -18.72 7.82 -1.02
CA SER A 164 -20.14 7.44 -0.96
C SER A 164 -20.55 7.03 0.45
N ARG A 165 -21.70 7.51 0.94
CA ARG A 165 -22.24 7.17 2.27
C ARG A 165 -21.29 7.49 3.45
N THR A 166 -20.41 8.46 3.27
CA THR A 166 -19.56 8.95 4.37
C THR A 166 -20.29 10.02 5.19
N THR A 167 -20.09 10.00 6.50
CA THR A 167 -20.39 11.13 7.40
C THR A 167 -19.10 11.85 7.71
N LEU A 168 -18.92 13.07 7.18
CA LEU A 168 -17.70 13.86 7.34
C LEU A 168 -17.97 15.12 8.17
N VAL A 169 -16.98 15.55 8.95
CA VAL A 169 -17.04 16.76 9.78
C VAL A 169 -15.95 17.71 9.35
N ASN A 170 -16.34 18.90 8.91
CA ASN A 170 -15.48 19.93 8.34
C ASN A 170 -14.53 19.39 7.25
N PRO A 171 -15.04 18.71 6.20
CA PRO A 171 -14.18 18.09 5.21
C PRO A 171 -13.37 19.13 4.43
N MET A 172 -12.06 18.92 4.39
CA MET A 172 -11.11 19.73 3.61
C MET A 172 -10.81 19.03 2.30
N LEU A 173 -11.55 19.37 1.25
CA LEU A 173 -11.35 18.85 -0.11
C LEU A 173 -10.81 19.92 -1.08
N ARG A 174 -10.52 21.13 -0.59
CA ARG A 174 -9.92 22.21 -1.40
C ARG A 174 -8.65 21.74 -2.12
N SER A 175 -8.39 22.21 -3.32
CA SER A 175 -7.09 21.97 -3.98
C SER A 175 -6.64 20.50 -4.01
N LEU A 176 -7.56 19.52 -3.98
CA LEU A 176 -7.24 18.13 -4.26
C LEU A 176 -7.34 17.87 -5.75
N ALA A 177 -6.54 16.92 -6.24
CA ALA A 177 -6.57 16.44 -7.62
C ALA A 177 -6.67 14.91 -7.63
N VAL A 178 -7.85 14.40 -7.98
CA VAL A 178 -8.16 12.96 -8.05
C VAL A 178 -8.56 12.58 -9.48
N ARG A 179 -8.35 11.30 -9.83
CA ARG A 179 -8.80 10.76 -11.12
C ARG A 179 -10.32 10.74 -11.17
N SER A 180 -10.92 10.06 -10.21
CA SER A 180 -12.37 9.96 -10.08
C SER A 180 -12.85 10.28 -8.66
N LEU A 181 -14.09 10.74 -8.54
CA LEU A 181 -14.74 11.03 -7.28
C LEU A 181 -16.16 10.44 -7.27
N ASN A 182 -16.46 9.57 -6.31
CA ASN A 182 -17.83 9.20 -5.98
C ASN A 182 -18.18 9.76 -4.60
N TRP A 183 -19.17 10.64 -4.55
CA TRP A 183 -19.75 11.15 -3.32
C TRP A 183 -21.27 11.13 -3.38
N GLU A 184 -21.83 9.92 -3.48
CA GLU A 184 -23.27 9.71 -3.35
C GLU A 184 -23.72 9.46 -1.92
N ASN A 185 -24.87 10.01 -1.53
CA ASN A 185 -25.53 9.75 -0.25
C ASN A 185 -24.66 10.08 0.98
N GLY A 186 -23.78 11.07 0.86
CA GLY A 186 -22.94 11.53 1.97
C GLY A 186 -23.66 12.48 2.91
N VAL A 187 -23.13 12.64 4.12
CA VAL A 187 -23.58 13.65 5.09
C VAL A 187 -22.37 14.46 5.52
N VAL A 188 -22.51 15.78 5.52
CA VAL A 188 -21.47 16.71 5.93
C VAL A 188 -21.96 17.57 7.07
N HIS A 189 -21.18 17.60 8.14
CA HIS A 189 -21.41 18.48 9.30
C HIS A 189 -20.35 19.58 9.33
N GLY A 190 -20.78 20.80 9.64
CA GLY A 190 -19.92 21.98 9.64
C GLY A 190 -19.55 22.43 8.22
N ASN A 191 -18.40 23.09 8.08
CA ASN A 191 -18.03 23.77 6.85
C ASN A 191 -17.29 22.84 5.89
N ALA A 192 -17.83 22.72 4.68
CA ALA A 192 -17.25 21.91 3.61
C ALA A 192 -16.52 22.81 2.61
N ASP A 193 -15.20 22.64 2.47
CA ASP A 193 -14.44 23.39 1.48
C ASP A 193 -14.00 22.48 0.34
N LEU A 194 -14.64 22.64 -0.83
CA LEU A 194 -14.32 21.95 -2.09
C LEU A 194 -13.65 22.90 -3.09
N SER A 195 -13.19 24.07 -2.64
CA SER A 195 -12.66 25.10 -3.53
C SER A 195 -11.46 24.58 -4.30
N ARG A 196 -11.45 24.75 -5.62
CA ARG A 196 -10.37 24.26 -6.51
C ARG A 196 -10.15 22.75 -6.50
N LEU A 197 -11.11 21.95 -6.03
CA LEU A 197 -11.11 20.50 -6.24
C LEU A 197 -11.12 20.21 -7.75
N ARG A 198 -10.22 19.32 -8.19
CA ARG A 198 -10.06 18.88 -9.57
C ARG A 198 -10.32 17.38 -9.67
N VAL A 199 -11.32 17.01 -10.48
CA VAL A 199 -11.57 15.63 -10.89
C VAL A 199 -11.28 15.52 -12.38
N THR A 200 -10.40 14.60 -12.78
CA THR A 200 -9.93 14.57 -14.18
C THR A 200 -10.77 13.69 -15.09
N ASP A 201 -11.31 12.58 -14.59
CA ASP A 201 -12.02 11.59 -15.38
C ASP A 201 -13.53 11.65 -15.13
N PHE A 202 -13.99 11.11 -14.01
CA PHE A 202 -15.42 11.03 -13.69
C PHE A 202 -15.72 11.47 -12.26
N ALA A 203 -16.78 12.28 -12.10
CA ALA A 203 -17.31 12.68 -10.80
C ALA A 203 -18.80 12.34 -10.72
N GLN A 204 -19.16 11.48 -9.75
CA GLN A 204 -20.54 11.22 -9.38
C GLN A 204 -20.80 11.82 -8.01
N VAL A 205 -21.55 12.91 -7.96
CA VAL A 205 -21.94 13.54 -6.70
C VAL A 205 -23.42 13.79 -6.71
N GLY A 206 -24.11 13.36 -5.66
CA GLY A 206 -25.56 13.50 -5.55
C GLY A 206 -26.08 13.01 -4.20
N ARG A 207 -27.22 13.58 -3.78
CA ARG A 207 -27.85 13.25 -2.49
C ARG A 207 -26.90 13.44 -1.29
N VAL A 208 -26.01 14.44 -1.37
CA VAL A 208 -25.15 14.82 -0.24
C VAL A 208 -25.89 15.85 0.60
N LEU A 209 -26.07 15.57 1.89
CA LEU A 209 -26.72 16.46 2.84
C LEU A 209 -25.66 17.30 3.56
N PHE A 210 -25.79 18.64 3.49
CA PHE A 210 -24.90 19.56 4.17
C PHE A 210 -25.63 20.21 5.35
N HIS A 211 -25.12 20.03 6.57
CA HIS A 211 -25.60 20.65 7.79
C HIS A 211 -24.79 21.91 8.16
N GLY A 212 -24.22 22.59 7.17
CA GLY A 212 -23.36 23.76 7.34
C GLY A 212 -23.05 24.41 5.99
N GLU A 213 -22.14 25.39 5.98
CA GLU A 213 -21.77 26.10 4.76
C GLU A 213 -20.92 25.23 3.84
N VAL A 214 -21.11 25.39 2.53
CA VAL A 214 -20.31 24.72 1.50
C VAL A 214 -19.71 25.73 0.53
N SER A 215 -18.41 25.61 0.25
CA SER A 215 -17.73 26.41 -0.76
C SER A 215 -17.29 25.55 -1.93
N PHE A 216 -17.68 25.97 -3.15
CA PHE A 216 -17.27 25.36 -4.41
C PHE A 216 -16.34 26.24 -5.25
N ALA A 217 -15.75 27.28 -4.66
CA ALA A 217 -15.04 28.31 -5.40
C ALA A 217 -14.01 27.72 -6.38
N THR A 218 -14.18 27.99 -7.67
CA THR A 218 -13.26 27.56 -8.76
C THR A 218 -13.01 26.03 -8.87
N SER A 219 -13.89 25.19 -8.34
CA SER A 219 -13.82 23.73 -8.52
C SER A 219 -14.11 23.32 -9.98
N ARG A 220 -13.51 22.20 -10.43
CA ARG A 220 -13.66 21.66 -11.79
C ARG A 220 -14.04 20.19 -11.73
N GLY A 221 -14.98 19.79 -12.59
CA GLY A 221 -15.49 18.41 -12.68
C GLY A 221 -16.76 18.14 -11.87
N LEU A 222 -17.29 19.11 -11.11
CA LEU A 222 -18.45 18.93 -10.23
C LEU A 222 -19.79 19.45 -10.80
N ARG A 223 -20.07 19.22 -12.09
CA ARG A 223 -21.16 19.92 -12.81
C ARG A 223 -22.57 19.80 -12.20
N HIS A 224 -22.87 18.77 -11.40
CA HIS A 224 -24.20 18.50 -10.83
C HIS A 224 -24.42 19.01 -9.40
N LEU A 225 -23.42 19.59 -8.74
CA LEU A 225 -23.53 20.05 -7.35
C LEU A 225 -24.06 21.47 -7.19
N ARG A 226 -24.12 22.27 -8.27
CA ARG A 226 -24.54 23.69 -8.21
C ARG A 226 -26.06 23.90 -8.15
N ASP A 227 -26.86 22.88 -8.44
CA ASP A 227 -28.30 23.05 -8.65
C ASP A 227 -29.16 22.85 -7.38
N HIS A 228 -28.53 22.69 -6.21
CA HIS A 228 -29.20 22.43 -4.93
C HIS A 228 -28.87 23.45 -3.82
N GLU A 229 -28.43 24.67 -4.17
CA GLU A 229 -28.42 25.81 -3.24
C GLU A 229 -29.84 26.29 -2.90
#